data_AF-A0A7R9HL69-F1
#
_entry.id   AF-A0A7R9HL69-F1
#
_cell.length_a   1.000
_cell.length_b   1.000
_cell.length_c   1.000
_cell.angle_alpha   90.00
_cell.angle_beta   90.00
_cell.angle_gamma   90.00
#
_symmetry.space_group_name_H-M   'P 1'
#
loop_
_entity.id
_entity.type
_entity.pdbx_description
1 polymer ?
#
loop_
_entity_poly.entity_id
_entity_poly.type
_entity_poly.pdbx_seq_one_letter_code
_entity_poly.pdbx_strand_id
1 'polypeptide(L)'
;MRACRKFLLVSSSRQTDMITFSVRCGTPEGVLTHHLRAETHRDLANWARALVQGSHNCAQSQHELVCREYVYRCMYQGQPAQLVLHYENGFTLQEGNIAPGREPRTLWKFPFERLRMSADDGARLLWLDFGGEEGEMELDLESCPKPLVFILHNFLSAKIHRLGLLA
;
A
#
# COMPACT_ATOMS: atom_id res chain seq x y z
N MET A 1 8.07 -5.76 -12.22
CA MET A 1 7.28 -4.62 -11.70
C MET A 1 5.87 -4.57 -12.32
N ARG A 2 4.97 -5.52 -11.97
CA ARG A 2 3.56 -5.53 -12.42
C ARG A 2 2.61 -4.87 -11.39
N ALA A 3 3.12 -4.04 -10.48
CA ALA A 3 2.37 -3.50 -9.34
C ALA A 3 1.46 -2.32 -9.71
N CYS A 4 1.80 -1.54 -10.74
CA CYS A 4 1.15 -0.25 -11.01
C CYS A 4 -0.28 -0.35 -11.59
N ARG A 5 -0.77 -1.56 -11.93
CA ARG A 5 -2.13 -1.75 -12.49
C ARG A 5 -3.20 -2.14 -11.46
N LYS A 6 -2.84 -2.41 -10.20
CA LYS A 6 -3.80 -2.89 -9.19
C LYS A 6 -4.57 -1.78 -8.47
N PHE A 7 -4.16 -0.53 -8.61
CA PHE A 7 -4.66 0.60 -7.81
C PHE A 7 -5.97 1.21 -8.31
N LEU A 8 -6.22 1.09 -9.61
CA LEU A 8 -7.50 1.34 -10.23
C LEU A 8 -7.63 0.26 -11.31
N LEU A 9 -8.37 -0.81 -11.05
CA LEU A 9 -8.77 -1.67 -12.17
C LEU A 9 -9.85 -0.91 -12.94
N VAL A 10 -9.40 -0.09 -13.87
CA VAL A 10 -10.24 0.37 -14.99
C VAL A 10 -10.42 -0.84 -15.91
N SER A 11 -11.29 -1.77 -15.54
CA SER A 11 -11.76 -2.80 -16.45
C SER A 11 -12.92 -2.23 -17.24
N SER A 12 -12.68 -1.87 -18.49
CA SER A 12 -13.76 -1.63 -19.44
C SER A 12 -14.31 -2.99 -19.86
N SER A 13 -15.58 -3.26 -19.60
CA SER A 13 -16.29 -4.41 -20.18
C SER A 13 -17.35 -3.88 -21.15
N ARG A 14 -17.38 -4.42 -22.37
CA ARG A 14 -18.48 -4.19 -23.31
C ARG A 14 -19.62 -5.15 -22.97
N GLN A 15 -20.31 -4.90 -21.87
CA GLN A 15 -21.65 -5.43 -21.69
C GLN A 15 -22.59 -4.23 -21.75
N THR A 16 -23.29 -4.11 -22.89
CA THR A 16 -24.33 -3.11 -23.23
C THR A 16 -23.93 -1.63 -23.12
N ASP A 17 -23.45 -1.00 -24.20
CA ASP A 17 -23.30 0.47 -24.45
C ASP A 17 -22.82 1.40 -23.31
N MET A 18 -22.36 0.87 -22.18
CA MET A 18 -22.07 1.61 -20.96
C MET A 18 -20.57 1.56 -20.68
N ILE A 19 -19.98 2.75 -20.62
CA ILE A 19 -18.58 2.93 -20.27
C ILE A 19 -18.48 2.95 -18.75
N THR A 20 -17.80 1.97 -18.17
CA THR A 20 -17.67 1.83 -16.71
C THR A 20 -16.22 1.70 -16.28
N PHE A 21 -15.93 2.11 -15.05
CA PHE A 21 -14.68 1.85 -14.33
C PHE A 21 -14.96 1.42 -12.90
N SER A 22 -13.95 0.81 -12.27
CA SER A 22 -14.03 0.43 -10.86
C SER A 22 -12.96 1.13 -10.04
N VAL A 23 -13.34 1.54 -8.84
CA VAL A 23 -12.45 2.05 -7.80
C VAL A 23 -12.43 1.04 -6.68
N ARG A 24 -11.24 0.59 -6.29
CA ARG A 24 -11.05 -0.41 -5.24
C ARG A 24 -10.44 0.25 -4.02
N CYS A 25 -11.00 -0.02 -2.85
CA CYS A 25 -10.55 0.50 -1.57
C CYS A 25 -10.21 -0.68 -0.66
N GLY A 26 -9.00 -0.70 -0.10
CA GLY A 26 -8.67 -1.62 0.98
C GLY A 26 -9.35 -1.17 2.27
N THR A 27 -10.13 -2.03 2.89
CA THR A 27 -10.82 -1.81 4.17
C THR A 27 -10.45 -2.92 5.17
N PRO A 28 -10.72 -2.74 6.47
CA PRO A 28 -10.55 -3.81 7.46
C PRO A 28 -11.37 -5.07 7.16
N GLU A 29 -12.42 -4.96 6.34
CA GLU A 29 -13.29 -6.06 5.90
C GLU A 29 -12.86 -6.65 4.54
N GLY A 30 -11.76 -6.18 3.95
CA GLY A 30 -11.25 -6.68 2.67
C GLY A 30 -11.13 -5.61 1.60
N VAL A 31 -11.65 -5.89 0.40
CA VAL A 31 -11.60 -4.93 -0.72
C VAL A 31 -13.00 -4.53 -1.12
N LEU A 32 -13.35 -3.28 -0.83
CA LEU A 32 -14.57 -2.65 -1.33
C LEU A 32 -14.34 -2.21 -2.78
N THR A 33 -15.28 -2.51 -3.67
CA THR A 33 -15.22 -2.11 -5.08
C THR A 33 -16.44 -1.30 -5.45
N HIS A 34 -16.21 -0.06 -5.90
CA HIS A 34 -17.25 0.82 -6.43
C HIS A 34 -17.21 0.81 -7.95
N HIS A 35 -18.35 0.51 -8.58
CA HIS A 35 -18.51 0.60 -10.02
C HIS A 35 -19.14 1.94 -10.39
N LEU A 36 -18.47 2.67 -11.27
CA LEU A 36 -18.85 4.01 -11.69
C LEU A 36 -19.06 4.01 -13.20
N ARG A 37 -20.09 4.73 -13.64
CA ARG A 37 -20.37 4.96 -15.06
C ARG A 37 -19.72 6.26 -15.49
N ALA A 38 -19.09 6.24 -16.65
CA ALA A 38 -18.66 7.43 -17.37
C ALA A 38 -19.62 7.68 -18.55
N GLU A 39 -19.84 8.95 -18.88
CA GLU A 39 -20.67 9.35 -20.02
C GLU A 39 -19.93 9.13 -21.33
N THR A 40 -18.63 9.45 -21.37
CA THR A 40 -17.76 9.24 -22.54
C THR A 40 -16.45 8.55 -22.17
N HIS A 41 -15.73 8.04 -23.19
CA HIS A 41 -14.37 7.52 -23.01
C HIS A 41 -13.38 8.61 -22.56
N ARG A 42 -13.64 9.87 -22.90
CA ARG A 42 -12.84 11.01 -22.44
C ARG A 42 -13.03 11.22 -20.94
N ASP A 43 -14.27 11.16 -20.45
CA ASP A 43 -14.57 11.32 -19.03
C ASP A 43 -13.98 10.19 -18.22
N LEU A 44 -14.09 8.95 -18.71
CA LEU A 44 -13.41 7.79 -18.13
C LEU A 44 -11.91 8.05 -17.94
N ALA A 45 -11.24 8.52 -19.00
CA ALA A 45 -9.80 8.80 -18.96
C ALA A 45 -9.47 9.96 -18.00
N ASN A 46 -10.30 10.99 -17.94
CA ASN A 46 -10.13 12.13 -17.04
C ASN A 46 -10.33 11.72 -15.57
N TRP A 47 -11.36 10.94 -15.27
CA TRP A 47 -11.60 10.38 -13.93
C TRP A 47 -10.47 9.46 -13.48
N ALA A 48 -10.04 8.53 -14.34
CA ALA A 48 -8.92 7.65 -14.04
C ALA A 48 -7.64 8.45 -13.75
N ARG A 49 -7.33 9.46 -14.56
CA ARG A 49 -6.16 10.34 -14.35
C ARG A 49 -6.27 11.14 -13.04
N ALA A 50 -7.43 11.74 -12.77
CA ALA A 50 -7.65 12.54 -11.57
C ALA A 50 -7.53 11.71 -10.29
N LEU A 51 -8.07 10.50 -10.27
CA LEU A 51 -7.99 9.59 -9.12
C LEU A 51 -6.55 9.13 -8.85
N VAL A 52 -5.81 8.76 -9.91
CA VAL A 52 -4.39 8.36 -9.80
C VAL A 52 -3.55 9.54 -9.32
N GLN A 53 -3.67 10.70 -9.97
CA GLN A 53 -2.89 11.88 -9.60
C GLN A 53 -3.22 12.36 -8.19
N GLY A 54 -4.49 12.35 -7.80
CA GLY A 54 -4.92 12.67 -6.44
C GLY A 54 -4.28 11.74 -5.41
N SER A 55 -4.24 10.43 -5.69
CA SER A 55 -3.62 9.43 -4.81
C SER A 55 -2.11 9.65 -4.66
N HIS A 56 -1.42 9.99 -5.75
CA HIS A 56 0.01 10.34 -5.72
C HIS A 56 0.27 11.63 -4.96
N ASN A 57 -0.52 12.67 -5.21
CA ASN A 57 -0.41 13.95 -4.50
C ASN A 57 -0.64 13.76 -3.00
N CYS A 58 -1.62 12.95 -2.59
CA CYS A 58 -1.82 12.61 -1.19
C CYS A 58 -0.59 11.91 -0.60
N ALA A 59 -0.05 10.88 -1.26
CA ALA A 59 1.15 10.18 -0.79
C ALA A 59 2.36 11.12 -0.66
N GLN A 60 2.52 12.06 -1.58
CA GLN A 60 3.58 13.05 -1.52
C GLN A 60 3.33 14.10 -0.42
N SER A 61 2.11 14.59 -0.27
CA SER A 61 1.76 15.55 0.80
C SER A 61 1.88 14.96 2.20
N GLN A 62 1.85 13.63 2.35
CA GLN A 62 2.16 12.97 3.63
C GLN A 62 3.61 13.19 4.07
N HIS A 63 4.52 13.52 3.15
CA HIS A 63 5.85 13.98 3.51
C HIS A 63 5.83 15.38 4.17
N GLU A 64 4.88 16.23 3.78
CA GLU A 64 4.74 17.63 4.20
C GLU A 64 3.81 17.81 5.42
N LEU A 65 2.83 16.90 5.60
CA LEU A 65 1.89 16.87 6.73
C LEU A 65 2.40 16.00 7.90
N VAL A 66 1.84 16.22 9.10
CA VAL A 66 2.26 15.63 10.40
C VAL A 66 2.29 14.09 10.42
N CYS A 67 1.58 13.40 9.52
CA CYS A 67 1.56 11.94 9.44
C CYS A 67 2.62 11.41 8.44
N ARG A 68 3.89 11.39 8.84
CA ARG A 68 5.02 10.93 8.01
C ARG A 68 5.08 9.43 7.78
N GLU A 69 4.39 8.67 8.63
CA GLU A 69 4.46 7.22 8.66
C GLU A 69 3.12 6.61 9.06
N TYR A 70 2.84 5.44 8.50
CA TYR A 70 1.73 4.61 8.93
C TYR A 70 2.25 3.55 9.90
N VAL A 71 1.67 3.52 11.10
CA VAL A 71 2.03 2.56 12.13
C VAL A 71 0.94 1.50 12.24
N TYR A 72 1.35 0.24 12.12
CA TYR A 72 0.49 -0.93 12.24
C TYR A 72 0.98 -1.80 13.39
N ARG A 73 0.09 -2.11 14.33
CA ARG A 73 0.36 -3.15 15.33
C ARG A 73 0.29 -4.52 14.65
N CYS A 74 1.21 -5.40 15.00
CA CYS A 74 1.28 -6.73 14.45
C CYS A 74 2.01 -7.68 15.41
N MET A 75 1.97 -8.97 15.12
CA MET A 75 2.77 -10.00 15.75
C MET A 75 3.87 -10.42 14.77
N TYR A 76 5.10 -10.44 15.25
CA TYR A 76 6.26 -10.93 14.50
C TYR A 76 6.95 -12.01 15.33
N GLN A 77 7.10 -13.21 14.76
CA GLN A 77 7.67 -14.37 15.46
C GLN A 77 7.01 -14.64 16.83
N GLY A 78 5.69 -14.40 16.92
CA GLY A 78 4.91 -14.59 18.15
C GLY A 78 5.07 -13.49 19.21
N GLN A 79 5.77 -12.38 18.91
CA GLN A 79 5.93 -11.24 19.82
C GLN A 79 5.22 -9.98 19.28
N PRO A 80 4.64 -9.14 20.15
CA PRO A 80 4.07 -7.86 19.74
C PRO A 80 5.12 -6.95 19.09
N ALA A 81 4.76 -6.40 17.93
CA ALA A 81 5.60 -5.53 17.12
C ALA A 81 4.78 -4.40 16.50
N GLN A 82 5.48 -3.38 16.00
CA GLN A 82 4.90 -2.28 15.24
C GLN A 82 5.61 -2.18 13.90
N LEU A 83 4.86 -2.35 12.81
CA LEU A 83 5.33 -2.11 11.46
C LEU A 83 5.06 -0.65 11.11
N VAL A 84 6.14 0.07 10.83
CA VAL A 84 6.13 1.46 10.41
C VAL A 84 6.45 1.53 8.93
N LEU A 85 5.52 2.10 8.15
CA LEU A 85 5.67 2.35 6.72
C LEU A 85 5.84 3.85 6.49
N HIS A 86 7.06 4.26 6.19
CA HIS A 86 7.43 5.65 5.98
C HIS A 86 7.62 5.93 4.48
N TYR A 87 7.03 7.00 3.95
CA TYR A 87 7.04 7.31 2.52
C TYR A 87 8.46 7.32 1.92
N GLU A 88 9.44 7.98 2.55
CA GLU A 88 10.83 7.94 2.06
C GLU A 88 11.64 6.73 2.53
N ASN A 89 11.66 6.46 3.84
CA ASN A 89 12.57 5.51 4.48
C ASN A 89 12.20 4.02 4.31
N GLY A 90 11.01 3.70 3.78
CA GLY A 90 10.56 2.32 3.61
C GLY A 90 9.93 1.74 4.86
N PHE A 91 10.36 0.53 5.21
CA PHE A 91 9.78 -0.32 6.25
C PHE A 91 10.69 -0.33 7.47
N THR A 92 10.10 -0.14 8.65
CA THR A 92 10.79 -0.35 9.93
C THR A 92 9.90 -1.20 10.81
N LEU A 93 10.41 -2.31 11.33
CA LEU A 93 9.72 -3.09 12.35
C LEU A 93 10.35 -2.80 13.71
N GLN A 94 9.50 -2.51 14.69
CA GLN A 94 9.89 -2.18 16.05
C GLN A 94 9.22 -3.11 17.05
N GLU A 95 9.83 -3.30 18.22
CA GLU A 95 9.20 -4.01 19.33
C GLU A 95 7.95 -3.26 19.80
N GLY A 96 6.84 -3.98 19.98
CA GLY A 96 5.57 -3.40 20.41
C GLY A 96 5.46 -3.22 21.92
N ASN A 97 6.23 -4.00 22.70
CA ASN A 97 6.27 -3.91 24.15
C ASN A 97 7.31 -2.87 24.59
N ILE A 98 6.86 -1.63 24.73
CA ILE A 98 7.71 -0.52 25.14
C ILE A 98 7.61 -0.38 26.67
N ALA A 99 8.73 -0.52 27.38
CA ALA A 99 8.81 -0.14 28.78
C ALA A 99 8.65 1.39 28.92
N PRO A 100 7.92 1.90 29.93
CA PRO A 100 7.67 3.33 30.06
C PRO A 100 8.99 4.12 30.09
N GLY A 101 9.11 5.12 29.22
CA GLY A 101 10.29 5.99 29.11
C GLY A 101 11.42 5.48 28.21
N ARG A 102 11.21 4.39 27.44
CA ARG A 102 12.19 3.86 26.49
C ARG A 102 11.67 3.99 25.06
N GLU A 103 12.57 4.27 24.11
CA GLU A 103 12.23 4.23 22.69
C GLU A 103 12.04 2.77 22.22
N PRO A 104 11.11 2.51 21.28
CA PRO A 104 10.93 1.18 20.71
C PRO A 104 12.21 0.71 20.03
N ARG A 105 12.68 -0.50 20.38
CA ARG A 105 13.84 -1.10 19.72
C ARG A 105 13.47 -1.48 18.29
N THR A 106 14.29 -1.06 17.33
CA THR A 106 14.15 -1.50 15.94
C THR A 106 14.63 -2.95 15.80
N LEU A 107 13.76 -3.81 15.27
CA LEU A 107 14.03 -5.21 14.96
C LEU A 107 14.72 -5.34 13.60
N TRP A 108 14.16 -4.69 12.58
CA TRP A 108 14.76 -4.59 11.25
C TRP A 108 14.25 -3.36 10.51
N LYS A 109 14.99 -2.95 9.47
CA LYS A 109 14.64 -1.82 8.62
C LYS A 109 15.09 -2.09 7.18
N PHE A 110 14.19 -1.90 6.23
CA PHE A 110 14.48 -2.08 4.81
C PHE A 110 13.89 -0.94 3.97
N PRO A 111 14.63 -0.43 2.98
CA PRO A 111 14.09 0.56 2.05
C PRO A 111 13.19 -0.11 1.00
N PHE A 112 12.41 0.66 0.25
CA PHE A 112 11.48 0.12 -0.76
C PHE A 112 12.19 -0.67 -1.87
N GLU A 113 13.42 -0.27 -2.21
CA GLU A 113 14.22 -0.86 -3.28
C GLU A 113 14.64 -2.31 -2.95
N ARG A 114 14.64 -2.70 -1.67
CA ARG A 114 14.91 -4.09 -1.26
C ARG A 114 13.66 -4.97 -1.35
N LEU A 115 12.46 -4.43 -1.38
CA LEU A 115 11.24 -5.24 -1.44
C LEU A 115 11.14 -5.93 -2.80
N ARG A 116 11.26 -7.25 -2.81
CA ARG A 116 11.12 -8.09 -4.02
C ARG A 116 9.66 -8.47 -4.24
N MET A 117 8.99 -8.88 -3.17
CA MET A 117 7.63 -9.37 -3.21
C MET A 117 6.89 -9.03 -1.93
N SER A 118 5.59 -8.81 -2.06
CA SER A 118 4.65 -8.71 -0.94
C SER A 118 3.45 -9.60 -1.23
N ALA A 119 2.97 -10.34 -0.25
CA ALA A 119 1.78 -11.17 -0.35
C ALA A 119 0.90 -11.01 0.89
N ASP A 120 -0.38 -11.38 0.77
CA ASP A 120 -1.35 -11.25 1.85
C ASP A 120 -2.43 -12.33 1.72
N ASP A 121 -2.96 -12.80 2.86
CA ASP A 121 -4.02 -13.84 2.89
C ASP A 121 -5.44 -13.27 2.77
N GLY A 122 -5.56 -11.93 2.76
CA GLY A 122 -6.83 -11.22 2.78
C GLY A 122 -7.56 -11.23 4.13
N ALA A 123 -6.95 -11.77 5.19
CA ALA A 123 -7.56 -11.91 6.52
C ALA A 123 -6.72 -11.28 7.64
N ARG A 124 -5.45 -11.68 7.81
CA ARG A 124 -4.56 -11.11 8.85
C ARG A 124 -3.07 -11.18 8.53
N LEU A 125 -2.64 -12.13 7.69
CA LEU A 125 -1.23 -12.36 7.42
C LEU A 125 -0.74 -11.50 6.25
N LEU A 126 0.42 -10.88 6.46
CA LEU A 126 1.19 -10.12 5.49
C LEU A 126 2.59 -10.75 5.37
N TRP A 127 3.01 -11.03 4.15
CA TRP A 127 4.36 -11.51 3.85
C TRP A 127 5.14 -10.46 3.07
N LEU A 128 6.37 -10.17 3.50
CA LEU A 128 7.28 -9.23 2.87
C LEU A 128 8.63 -9.92 2.60
N ASP A 129 8.96 -10.12 1.33
CA ASP A 129 10.24 -10.67 0.90
C ASP A 129 11.18 -9.53 0.47
N PHE A 130 12.24 -9.35 1.26
CA PHE A 130 13.32 -8.38 0.99
C PHE A 130 14.57 -9.04 0.35
N GLY A 131 14.51 -10.37 0.14
CA GLY A 131 15.64 -11.21 -0.26
C GLY A 131 16.79 -11.24 0.76
N GLY A 132 17.84 -11.98 0.42
CA GLY A 132 19.02 -12.13 1.28
C GLY A 132 18.94 -13.37 2.17
N GLU A 133 19.72 -13.39 3.25
CA GLU A 133 19.70 -14.46 4.26
C GLU A 133 18.48 -14.33 5.19
N GLU A 134 17.89 -13.14 5.30
CA GLU A 134 16.77 -12.87 6.19
C GLU A 134 15.47 -13.55 5.73
N GLY A 135 15.32 -13.81 4.43
CA GLY A 135 14.16 -14.49 3.86
C GLY A 135 12.87 -13.66 3.85
N GLU A 136 11.74 -14.37 3.79
CA GLU A 136 10.40 -13.78 3.83
C GLU A 136 9.98 -13.45 5.27
N MET A 137 9.54 -12.22 5.51
CA MET A 137 9.02 -11.78 6.79
C MET A 137 7.52 -12.02 6.84
N GLU A 138 7.08 -12.94 7.70
CA GLU A 138 5.67 -13.14 8.02
C GLU A 138 5.25 -12.24 9.19
N LEU A 139 4.22 -11.43 8.97
CA LEU A 139 3.64 -10.52 9.95
C LEU A 139 2.15 -10.82 10.08
N ASP A 140 1.70 -10.96 11.31
CA ASP A 140 0.28 -11.08 11.61
C ASP A 140 -0.26 -9.74 12.08
N LEU A 141 -1.04 -9.07 11.24
CA LEU A 141 -1.59 -7.73 11.52
C LEU A 141 -2.83 -7.77 12.41
N GLU A 142 -3.29 -8.95 12.82
CA GLU A 142 -4.52 -9.18 13.59
C GLU A 142 -5.80 -8.60 12.92
N SER A 143 -5.67 -8.15 11.68
CA SER A 143 -6.67 -7.42 10.91
C SER A 143 -6.35 -7.51 9.42
N CYS A 144 -7.35 -7.26 8.57
CA CYS A 144 -7.17 -7.44 7.13
C CYS A 144 -6.01 -6.57 6.59
N PRO A 145 -5.02 -7.18 5.90
CA PRO A 145 -3.84 -6.47 5.40
C PRO A 145 -4.11 -5.55 4.20
N LYS A 146 -5.31 -5.58 3.63
CA LYS A 146 -5.65 -4.84 2.40
C LYS A 146 -5.39 -3.33 2.50
N PRO A 147 -5.76 -2.59 3.56
CA PRO A 147 -5.44 -1.18 3.67
C PRO A 147 -3.93 -0.90 3.58
N LEU A 148 -3.11 -1.70 4.27
CA LEU A 148 -1.65 -1.55 4.29
C LEU A 148 -1.04 -1.86 2.91
N VAL A 149 -1.42 -2.99 2.31
CA VAL A 149 -0.99 -3.39 0.96
C VAL A 149 -1.34 -2.30 -0.05
N PHE A 150 -2.51 -1.68 0.10
CA PHE A 150 -2.91 -0.56 -0.72
C PHE A 150 -1.97 0.65 -0.52
N ILE A 151 -1.75 1.12 0.70
CA ILE A 151 -0.83 2.25 0.96
C ILE A 151 0.56 1.97 0.40
N LEU A 152 1.10 0.77 0.61
CA LEU A 152 2.39 0.34 0.07
C LEU A 152 2.46 0.51 -1.46
N HIS A 153 1.47 0.00 -2.19
CA HIS A 153 1.42 0.14 -3.64
C HIS A 153 1.27 1.59 -4.10
N ASN A 154 0.52 2.43 -3.37
CA ASN A 154 0.41 3.85 -3.67
C ASN A 154 1.77 4.56 -3.52
N PHE A 155 2.51 4.25 -2.45
CA PHE A 155 3.85 4.80 -2.23
C PHE A 155 4.82 4.39 -3.33
N LEU A 156 4.85 3.11 -3.70
CA LEU A 156 5.68 2.61 -4.80
C LEU A 156 5.30 3.27 -6.14
N SER A 157 4.01 3.40 -6.42
CA SER A 157 3.52 4.05 -7.65
C SER A 157 3.92 5.53 -7.73
N ALA A 158 3.75 6.27 -6.63
CA ALA A 158 4.10 7.69 -6.56
C ALA A 158 5.62 7.90 -6.71
N LYS A 159 6.45 7.04 -6.11
CA LYS A 159 7.91 7.09 -6.27
C LYS A 159 8.35 6.85 -7.71
N ILE A 160 7.78 5.84 -8.37
CA ILE A 160 8.08 5.56 -9.79
C ILE A 160 7.67 6.75 -10.67
N HIS A 161 6.49 7.32 -10.43
CA HIS A 161 6.02 8.51 -11.13
C HIS A 161 6.96 9.71 -10.94
N ARG A 162 7.42 9.97 -9.70
CA ARG A 162 8.39 11.04 -9.40
C ARG A 162 9.72 10.87 -10.13
N LEU A 163 10.19 9.63 -10.27
CA LEU A 163 11.46 9.32 -10.96
C LEU A 163 11.35 9.41 -12.49
N GLY A 164 10.17 9.71 -13.05
CA GLY A 164 9.98 9.81 -14.50
C GLY A 164 10.11 8.47 -15.24
N LEU A 165 10.05 7.35 -14.51
CA LEU A 165 10.26 5.99 -15.06
C LEU A 165 9.00 5.40 -15.71
N LEU A 166 7.93 6.19 -15.81
CA LEU A 166 6.72 5.88 -16.56
C LEU A 166 6.49 7.01 -17.57
N ALA A 167 7.13 6.87 -18.74
CA ALA A 167 6.81 7.59 -19.97
C ALA A 167 6.18 6.62 -20.97
#